data_AF-A0A0W0ZU80-F1
#
_entry.id   AF-A0A0W0ZU80-F1
#
_cell.length_a   1.000
_cell.length_b   1.000
_cell.length_c   1.000
_cell.angle_alpha   90.00
_cell.angle_beta   90.00
_cell.angle_gamma   90.00
#
_symmetry.space_group_name_H-M   'P 1'
#
loop_
_entity.id
_entity.type
_entity.pdbx_description
1 polymer ?
#
loop_
_entity_poly.entity_id
_entity_poly.type
_entity_poly.pdbx_seq_one_letter_code
_entity_poly.pdbx_strand_id
1 'polypeptide(L)'
;MLKQKSNSEVQHKKLMPVGFKRQISVAYTAPDGRFTADDPNSYTGEERVAYQNALLSQHPNTGYADGIIEERQKKLGFFAPQKKEGNADSETPGPTCST
;
A
#
# COMPACT_ATOMS: atom_id res chain seq x y z
N MET A 1 -12.37 35.97 50.45
CA MET A 1 -12.65 34.72 49.70
C MET A 1 -11.96 34.82 48.34
N LEU A 2 -10.82 34.14 48.15
CA LEU A 2 -10.12 34.14 46.85
C LEU A 2 -10.74 33.07 45.94
N LYS A 3 -11.29 33.49 44.80
CA LYS A 3 -11.70 32.60 43.71
C LYS A 3 -10.45 32.09 42.99
N GLN A 4 -10.07 30.85 43.27
CA GLN A 4 -9.02 30.16 42.53
C GLN A 4 -9.60 29.69 41.18
N LYS A 5 -9.12 30.26 40.07
CA LYS A 5 -9.44 29.78 38.72
C LYS A 5 -8.57 28.54 38.44
N SER A 6 -9.11 27.36 38.61
CA SER A 6 -8.45 26.12 38.16
C SER A 6 -8.56 26.04 36.64
N ASN A 7 -7.44 26.25 35.94
CA ASN A 7 -7.35 25.98 34.51
C ASN A 7 -7.14 24.47 34.36
N SER A 8 -8.23 23.72 34.19
CA SER A 8 -8.14 22.28 33.88
C SER A 8 -7.77 22.13 32.42
N GLU A 9 -6.51 22.40 32.09
CA GLU A 9 -5.93 22.05 30.80
C GLU A 9 -5.69 20.54 30.78
N VAL A 10 -6.79 19.77 30.77
CA VAL A 10 -6.74 18.40 30.29
C VAL A 10 -6.57 18.52 28.79
N GLN A 11 -5.32 18.70 28.37
CA GLN A 11 -4.94 18.35 27.01
C GLN A 11 -5.24 16.87 26.87
N HIS A 12 -6.45 16.57 26.40
CA HIS A 12 -6.75 15.29 25.80
C HIS A 12 -5.78 15.16 24.63
N LYS A 13 -4.58 14.63 24.90
CA LYS A 13 -3.72 14.04 23.90
C LYS A 13 -4.61 12.99 23.27
N LYS A 14 -5.25 13.37 22.16
CA LYS A 14 -5.95 12.48 21.25
C LYS A 14 -4.86 11.60 20.68
N LEU A 15 -4.44 10.62 21.48
CA LEU A 15 -3.54 9.56 21.08
C LEU A 15 -4.22 8.96 19.86
N MET A 16 -3.57 9.12 18.71
CA MET A 16 -4.03 8.53 17.48
C MET A 16 -4.37 7.06 17.75
N PRO A 17 -5.47 6.53 17.18
CA PRO A 17 -5.86 5.16 17.42
C PRO A 17 -4.66 4.23 17.24
N VAL A 18 -4.52 3.24 18.12
CA VAL A 18 -3.37 2.31 18.23
C VAL A 18 -3.07 1.53 16.93
N GLY A 19 -3.85 1.72 15.85
CA GLY A 19 -3.61 1.17 14.53
C GLY A 19 -3.08 2.13 13.46
N PHE A 20 -2.94 3.45 13.72
CA PHE A 20 -2.39 4.37 12.73
C PHE A 20 -0.85 4.30 12.75
N LYS A 21 -0.29 3.37 11.97
CA LYS A 21 1.12 3.41 11.60
C LYS A 21 1.37 4.72 10.87
N ARG A 22 2.22 5.57 11.43
CA ARG A 22 2.56 6.86 10.82
C ARG A 22 3.29 6.62 9.50
N GLN A 23 2.95 7.40 8.49
CA GLN A 23 3.74 7.51 7.27
C GLN A 23 4.94 8.42 7.58
N ILE A 24 5.91 7.87 8.31
CA ILE A 24 7.18 8.54 8.61
C ILE A 24 8.15 8.18 7.49
N SER A 25 9.02 9.11 7.08
CA SER A 25 10.20 8.74 6.31
C SER A 25 10.99 7.69 7.08
N VAL A 26 11.22 6.55 6.44
CA VAL A 26 11.95 5.43 7.04
C VAL A 26 13.32 5.42 6.43
N ALA A 27 14.36 5.47 7.26
CA ALA A 27 15.71 5.24 6.79
C ALA A 27 15.95 3.72 6.75
N TYR A 28 16.53 3.23 5.67
CA TYR A 28 16.81 1.81 5.43
C TYR A 28 18.11 1.66 4.65
N THR A 29 18.64 0.44 4.68
CA THR A 29 19.76 0.06 3.83
C THR A 29 19.24 -0.20 2.43
N ALA A 30 19.71 0.58 1.45
CA ALA A 30 19.40 0.41 0.04
C ALA A 30 20.00 -0.89 -0.52
N PRO A 31 19.56 -1.35 -1.71
CA PRO A 31 20.11 -2.54 -2.36
C PRO A 31 21.61 -2.45 -2.66
N ASP A 32 22.14 -1.24 -2.83
CA ASP A 32 23.57 -0.96 -3.03
C ASP A 32 24.38 -0.93 -1.71
N GLY A 33 23.73 -1.18 -0.58
CA GLY A 33 24.34 -1.18 0.76
C GLY A 33 24.45 0.21 1.39
N ARG A 34 24.00 1.28 0.71
CA ARG A 34 24.03 2.63 1.28
C ARG A 34 22.87 2.85 2.25
N PHE A 35 23.09 3.65 3.28
CA PHE A 35 22.01 4.09 4.15
C PHE A 35 21.26 5.25 3.48
N THR A 36 19.97 5.10 3.24
CA THR A 36 19.13 6.11 2.60
C THR A 36 17.79 6.27 3.34
N ALA A 37 17.14 7.41 3.14
CA ALA A 37 15.74 7.64 3.51
C ALA A 37 14.87 7.99 2.30
N ASP A 38 15.37 7.72 1.09
CA ASP A 38 14.69 8.00 -0.17
C ASP A 38 13.42 7.17 -0.30
N ASP A 39 12.40 7.75 -0.93
CA ASP A 39 11.17 7.05 -1.26
C ASP A 39 11.43 5.99 -2.35
N PRO A 40 11.20 4.69 -2.08
CA PRO A 40 11.31 3.65 -3.10
C PRO A 40 10.47 3.93 -4.36
N ASN A 41 9.36 4.67 -4.24
CA ASN A 41 8.50 5.00 -5.37
C ASN A 41 9.04 6.11 -6.27
N SER A 42 10.11 6.81 -5.85
CA SER A 42 10.81 7.78 -6.70
C SER A 42 11.65 7.10 -7.80
N TYR A 43 11.98 5.81 -7.61
CA TYR A 43 12.64 4.99 -8.62
C TYR A 43 11.64 4.38 -9.61
N THR A 44 12.15 3.81 -10.70
CA THR A 44 11.33 3.16 -11.73
C THR A 44 11.80 1.73 -12.01
N GLY A 45 10.95 0.94 -12.67
CA GLY A 45 11.30 -0.42 -13.11
C GLY A 45 11.73 -1.36 -11.96
N GLU A 46 12.81 -2.11 -12.20
CA GLU A 46 13.35 -3.10 -11.26
C GLU A 46 14.00 -2.46 -10.03
N GLU A 47 14.62 -1.28 -10.18
CA GLU A 47 15.21 -0.55 -9.06
C GLU A 47 14.15 -0.22 -8.01
N ARG A 48 12.99 0.28 -8.44
CA ARG A 48 11.85 0.50 -7.54
C ARG A 48 11.49 -0.75 -6.76
N VAL A 49 11.43 -1.92 -7.42
CA VAL A 49 11.09 -3.18 -6.76
C VAL A 49 12.16 -3.57 -5.74
N ALA A 50 13.44 -3.41 -6.08
CA ALA A 50 14.55 -3.71 -5.19
C ALA A 50 14.54 -2.82 -3.94
N TYR A 51 14.38 -1.50 -4.09
CA TYR A 51 14.30 -0.56 -2.98
C TYR A 51 13.06 -0.80 -2.11
N GLN A 52 11.91 -1.09 -2.72
CA GLN A 52 10.70 -1.47 -1.98
C GLN A 52 10.92 -2.75 -1.17
N ASN A 53 11.55 -3.77 -1.76
CA ASN A 53 11.83 -5.03 -1.06
C ASN A 53 12.82 -4.82 0.09
N ALA A 54 13.84 -3.97 -0.09
CA ALA A 54 14.79 -3.62 0.95
C ALA A 54 14.13 -2.89 2.13
N LEU A 55 13.19 -1.98 1.86
CA LEU A 55 12.41 -1.31 2.90
C LEU A 55 11.47 -2.30 3.61
N LEU A 56 10.76 -3.15 2.86
CA LEU A 56 9.82 -4.12 3.42
C LEU A 56 10.51 -5.16 4.32
N SER A 57 11.72 -5.60 3.98
CA SER A 57 12.46 -6.58 4.78
C SER A 57 12.95 -6.02 6.11
N GLN A 58 13.34 -4.74 6.13
CA GLN A 58 13.85 -4.07 7.33
C GLN A 58 12.72 -3.50 8.20
N HIS A 59 11.65 -3.01 7.58
CA HIS A 59 10.59 -2.24 8.25
C HIS A 59 9.17 -2.65 7.81
N PRO A 60 8.76 -3.91 8.02
CA PRO A 60 7.47 -4.43 7.56
C PRO A 60 6.26 -3.78 8.26
N ASN A 61 6.45 -3.19 9.43
CA ASN A 61 5.37 -2.66 10.27
C ASN A 61 5.17 -1.14 10.14
N THR A 62 5.59 -0.54 9.03
CA THR A 62 5.47 0.91 8.79
C THR A 62 4.28 1.23 7.90
N GLY A 63 3.73 2.45 7.99
CA GLY A 63 2.66 2.88 7.09
C GLY A 63 3.14 2.93 5.62
N TYR A 64 4.44 3.11 5.42
CA TYR A 64 5.09 3.04 4.12
C TYR A 64 5.07 1.63 3.53
N ALA A 65 5.41 0.63 4.34
CA ALA A 65 5.33 -0.78 3.97
C ALA A 65 3.89 -1.18 3.59
N ASP A 66 2.91 -0.75 4.39
CA ASP A 66 1.50 -1.03 4.11
C ASP A 66 1.07 -0.44 2.76
N GLY A 67 1.45 0.81 2.45
CA GLY A 67 1.16 1.45 1.17
C GLY A 67 1.77 0.72 -0.04
N ILE A 68 3.01 0.22 0.10
CA ILE A 68 3.67 -0.57 -0.95
C ILE A 68 2.90 -1.89 -1.19
N ILE A 69 2.49 -2.57 -0.13
CA ILE A 69 1.75 -3.84 -0.22
C ILE A 69 0.38 -3.60 -0.88
N GLU A 70 -0.34 -2.57 -0.45
CA GLU A 70 -1.65 -2.21 -1.02
C GLU A 70 -1.55 -1.89 -2.52
N GLU A 71 -0.53 -1.13 -2.95
CA GLU A 71 -0.33 -0.82 -4.37
C GLU A 71 -0.03 -2.08 -5.20
N ARG A 72 0.79 -3.01 -4.69
CA ARG A 72 1.10 -4.27 -5.36
C ARG A 72 -0.14 -5.15 -5.50
N GLN A 73 -1.00 -5.20 -4.49
CA GLN A 73 -2.26 -5.94 -4.54
C GLN A 73 -3.24 -5.33 -5.54
N LYS A 74 -3.36 -3.99 -5.60
CA LYS A 74 -4.23 -3.30 -6.59
C LYS A 74 -3.83 -3.61 -8.04
N LYS A 75 -2.53 -3.68 -8.35
CA LYS A 75 -2.06 -3.96 -9.72
C LYS A 75 -2.38 -5.37 -10.20
N LEU A 76 -2.55 -6.34 -9.31
CA LEU A 76 -2.89 -7.72 -9.68
C LEU A 76 -4.32 -7.88 -10.20
N GLY A 77 -5.22 -6.93 -9.92
CA GLY A 77 -6.64 -7.02 -10.27
C GLY A 77 -7.04 -6.49 -11.66
N PHE A 78 -6.19 -5.70 -12.33
CA PHE A 78 -6.60 -5.02 -13.58
C PHE A 78 -6.51 -5.90 -14.84
N PHE A 79 -5.71 -6.96 -14.80
CA PHE A 79 -5.53 -7.94 -15.89
C PHE A 79 -5.78 -9.39 -15.44
N ALA A 80 -6.35 -9.61 -14.24
CA ALA A 80 -6.73 -10.95 -13.84
C ALA A 80 -7.82 -11.46 -14.82
N PRO A 81 -7.61 -12.58 -15.52
CA PRO A 81 -8.67 -13.15 -16.35
C PRO A 81 -9.85 -13.48 -15.42
N GLN A 82 -10.98 -12.83 -15.63
CA GLN A 82 -12.23 -13.24 -14.99
C GLN A 82 -12.45 -14.69 -15.40
N LYS A 83 -12.38 -15.62 -14.44
CA LYS A 83 -12.89 -16.98 -14.66
C LYS A 83 -14.39 -16.82 -14.90
N LYS A 84 -14.79 -16.86 -16.18
CA LYS A 84 -16.18 -17.07 -16.55
C LYS A 84 -16.55 -18.45 -16.02
N GLU A 85 -17.35 -18.47 -14.97
CA GLU A 85 -18.12 -19.66 -14.60
C GLU A 85 -18.95 -20.04 -15.82
N GLY A 86 -18.70 -21.24 -16.34
CA GLY A 86 -19.42 -21.78 -17.50
C GLY A 86 -20.87 -22.00 -17.11
N ASN A 87 -21.76 -21.18 -17.65
CA ASN A 87 -23.18 -21.50 -17.69
C ASN A 87 -23.45 -22.23 -19.01
N ALA A 88 -24.05 -23.41 -18.87
CA ALA A 88 -24.45 -24.28 -19.96
C ALA A 88 -25.56 -23.63 -20.81
N ASP A 89 -25.66 -24.14 -22.03
CA ASP A 89 -26.82 -24.09 -22.91
C ASP A 89 -27.24 -22.74 -23.50
N SER A 90 -26.82 -22.50 -24.74
CA SER A 90 -27.79 -22.30 -25.84
C SER A 90 -27.07 -22.25 -27.19
N GLU A 91 -27.38 -23.23 -28.03
CA GLU A 91 -27.11 -23.23 -29.47
C GLU A 91 -27.76 -22.03 -30.16
N THR A 92 -27.05 -21.39 -31.10
CA THR A 92 -27.63 -20.93 -32.39
C THR A 92 -26.50 -20.49 -33.35
N PRO A 93 -26.69 -20.64 -34.67
CA PRO A 93 -25.62 -20.95 -35.62
C PRO A 93 -24.89 -19.70 -36.14
N GLY A 94 -23.59 -19.88 -36.42
CA GLY A 94 -22.77 -18.85 -37.06
C GLY A 94 -23.14 -18.62 -38.53
N PRO A 95 -22.91 -17.42 -39.08
CA PRO A 95 -23.17 -17.12 -40.48
C PRO A 95 -22.10 -17.79 -41.36
N THR A 96 -22.54 -18.62 -42.31
CA THR A 96 -21.66 -19.11 -43.38
C THR A 96 -21.41 -17.99 -44.39
N CYS A 97 -20.17 -17.51 -44.47
CA CYS A 97 -19.66 -16.88 -45.69
C CYS A 97 -19.10 -17.97 -46.58
N SER A 98 -19.66 -18.13 -47.77
CA SER A 98 -19.05 -18.86 -48.88
C SER A 98 -19.06 -17.97 -50.12
N THR A 99 -17.90 -17.94 -50.76
CA THR A 99 -17.46 -17.29 -52.02
C THR A 99 -18.45 -17.29 -53.17
#